data_AF-D2PFT8-F1
#
_entry.id   AF-D2PFT8-F1
#
_cell.length_a   1.000
_cell.length_b   1.000
_cell.length_c   1.000
_cell.angle_alpha   90.00
_cell.angle_beta   90.00
_cell.angle_gamma   90.00
#
_symmetry.space_group_name_H-M   'P 1'
#
loop_
_entity.id
_entity.type
_entity.pdbx_description
1 polymer ?
#
loop_
_entity_poly.entity_id
_entity_poly.type
_entity_poly.pdbx_seq_one_letter_code
_entity_poly.pdbx_strand_id
1 'polypeptide(L)' 'MDFTHRTNALGNPLTYIIDICRRLMITGNTDGVVCDVLAILIFNIVMYFLASIRFKKIIE' A
#
# COMPACT_ATOMS: atom_id res chain seq x y z
N MET A 1 -26.00 -2.09 -2.20
CA MET A 1 -25.09 -1.10 -2.82
C MET A 1 -24.02 -0.78 -1.80
N ASP A 2 -22.84 -1.38 -1.90
CA ASP A 2 -21.68 -0.94 -1.10
C ASP A 2 -20.35 -1.23 -1.82
N PHE A 3 -20.27 -0.76 -3.07
CA PHE A 3 -19.04 -0.88 -3.87
C PHE A 3 -18.05 0.28 -3.60
N THR A 4 -18.50 1.37 -2.96
CA THR A 4 -17.70 2.57 -2.69
C THR A 4 -16.69 2.38 -1.56
N HIS A 5 -16.95 1.50 -0.58
CA HIS A 5 -16.01 1.26 0.52
C HIS A 5 -14.76 0.45 0.09
N ARG A 6 -14.84 -0.38 -0.95
CA ARG A 6 -13.69 -1.19 -1.43
C ARG A 6 -12.76 -0.46 -2.38
N THR A 7 -13.25 0.52 -3.13
CA THR A 7 -12.43 1.29 -4.08
C THR A 7 -11.38 2.15 -3.39
N ASN A 8 -11.69 2.67 -2.19
CA ASN A 8 -10.77 3.49 -1.42
C ASN A 8 -9.71 2.65 -0.69
N ALA A 9 -10.05 1.41 -0.34
CA ALA A 9 -9.15 0.44 0.28
C ALA A 9 -8.00 0.04 -0.65
N LEU A 10 -8.26 -0.07 -1.96
CA LEU A 10 -7.25 -0.49 -2.94
C LEU A 10 -6.17 0.57 -3.18
N GLY A 11 -6.50 1.86 -3.01
CA GLY A 11 -5.58 2.98 -3.19
C GLY A 11 -4.82 3.40 -1.92
N ASN A 12 -5.19 2.86 -0.75
CA ASN A 12 -4.59 3.25 0.52
C ASN A 12 -3.54 2.21 0.98
N PRO A 13 -2.25 2.56 1.06
CA PRO A 13 -1.20 1.64 1.52
C PRO A 13 -1.45 1.13 2.96
N LEU A 14 -2.13 1.92 3.81
CA LEU A 14 -2.43 1.54 5.19
C LEU A 14 -3.41 0.38 5.27
N THR A 15 -4.29 0.23 4.28
CA THR A 15 -5.25 -0.88 4.26
C THR A 15 -4.54 -2.23 4.08
N TYR A 16 -3.52 -2.29 3.21
CA TYR A 16 -2.68 -3.49 3.05
C TYR A 16 -1.89 -3.82 4.32
N ILE A 17 -1.37 -2.81 5.03
CA ILE A 17 -0.65 -3.01 6.30
C ILE A 17 -1.58 -3.61 7.37
N ILE A 18 -2.79 -3.05 7.52
CA ILE A 18 -3.77 -3.54 8.50
C ILE A 18 -4.21 -4.97 8.17
N ASP A 19 -4.39 -5.30 6.89
CA ASP A 19 -4.76 -6.65 6.45
C ASP A 19 -3.64 -7.66 6.69
N ILE A 20 -2.36 -7.31 6.46
CA ILE A 20 -1.21 -8.14 6.83
C ILE A 20 -1.18 -8.38 8.33
N CYS A 21 -1.27 -7.32 9.14
CA CYS A 21 -1.26 -7.43 10.59
C CYS A 21 -2.40 -8.32 11.08
N ARG A 22 -3.61 -8.19 10.51
CA ARG A 22 -4.75 -9.05 10.84
C ARG A 22 -4.46 -10.52 10.48
N ARG A 23 -3.97 -10.80 9.28
CA ARG A 23 -3.70 -12.16 8.80
C ARG A 23 -2.60 -12.85 9.61
N LEU A 24 -1.51 -12.12 9.90
CA LEU A 24 -0.38 -12.64 10.65
C LEU A 24 -0.68 -12.79 12.15
N MET A 25 -1.29 -11.78 12.77
CA MET A 25 -1.47 -11.74 14.23
C MET A 25 -2.71 -12.51 14.70
N ILE A 26 -3.78 -12.55 13.90
CA ILE A 26 -5.05 -13.18 14.29
C ILE A 26 -5.22 -14.55 13.65
N THR A 27 -4.93 -14.67 12.35
CA THR A 27 -5.15 -15.93 11.61
C THR A 27 -3.92 -16.83 11.58
N GLY A 28 -2.72 -16.29 11.79
CA GLY A 28 -1.46 -17.03 11.62
C GLY A 28 -1.21 -17.50 10.19
N ASN A 29 -1.93 -16.93 9.21
CA ASN A 29 -1.87 -17.36 7.82
C ASN A 29 -0.99 -16.40 7.00
N THR A 30 -0.04 -16.97 6.27
CA THR A 30 0.87 -16.23 5.38
C THR A 30 0.35 -16.10 3.95
N ASP A 31 -0.74 -16.80 3.60
CA ASP A 31 -1.36 -16.67 2.28
C ASP A 31 -1.87 -15.25 2.04
N GLY A 32 -1.33 -14.63 0.99
CA GLY A 32 -1.62 -13.26 0.59
C GLY A 32 -0.69 -12.19 1.17
N VAL A 33 0.09 -12.50 2.22
CA VAL A 33 1.02 -11.54 2.84
C VAL A 33 2.06 -11.04 1.85
N VAL A 34 2.57 -11.93 0.99
CA VAL A 34 3.51 -11.57 -0.08
C VAL A 34 2.87 -10.58 -1.06
N CYS A 35 1.60 -10.76 -1.40
CA CYS A 35 0.88 -9.85 -2.30
C CYS A 35 0.69 -8.48 -1.66
N ASP A 36 0.34 -8.44 -0.38
CA ASP A 36 0.16 -7.20 0.36
C ASP A 36 1.50 -6.43 0.53
N VAL A 37 2.60 -7.15 0.78
CA VAL A 37 3.95 -6.56 0.84
C VAL A 37 4.37 -5.97 -0.51
N LEU A 38 4.11 -6.68 -1.61
CA LEU A 38 4.38 -6.18 -2.96
C LEU A 38 3.58 -4.91 -3.28
N ALA A 39 2.31 -4.85 -2.87
CA ALA A 39 1.50 -3.64 -3.04
C ALA A 39 2.10 -2.43 -2.31
N ILE A 40 2.57 -2.62 -1.06
CA ILE A 40 3.24 -1.58 -0.28
C ILE A 40 4.57 -1.15 -0.90
N LEU A 41 5.33 -2.10 -1.45
CA LEU A 41 6.61 -1.83 -2.13
C LEU A 41 6.40 -0.96 -3.38
N ILE A 42 5.42 -1.31 -4.23
CA ILE A 42 5.08 -0.55 -5.43
C ILE A 42 4.66 0.87 -5.04
N PHE A 43 3.81 1.01 -4.02
CA PHE A 43 3.39 2.32 -3.53
C PHE A 43 4.59 3.16 -3.07
N ASN A 44 5.53 2.58 -2.33
CA ASN A 44 6.74 3.27 -1.89
C ASN A 44 7.60 3.76 -3.06
N ILE A 45 7.81 2.92 -4.08
CA ILE A 45 8.59 3.29 -5.27
C ILE A 45 7.92 4.46 -6.00
N VAL A 46 6.59 4.41 -6.18
CA VAL A 46 5.83 5.47 -6.85
C VAL A 46 5.94 6.79 -6.08
N MET A 47 5.76 6.75 -4.76
CA MET A 47 5.88 7.94 -3.91
C MET A 47 7.31 8.48 -3.87
N TYR A 48 8.31 7.60 -3.83
CA TYR A 48 9.72 7.99 -3.90
C TYR A 48 10.02 8.70 -5.22
N PHE A 49 9.55 8.15 -6.34
CA PHE A 49 9.73 8.74 -7.67
C PHE A 49 9.03 10.10 -7.80
N LEU A 50 7.78 10.21 -7.32
CA LEU A 50 7.05 11.48 -7.23
C LEU A 50 7.81 12.51 -6.40
N ALA A 51 8.34 12.10 -5.25
CA ALA A 51 9.17 12.96 -4.41
C ALA A 51 10.45 13.39 -5.14
N SER A 52 11.15 12.48 -5.82
CA SER A 52 12.35 12.80 -6.61
C SER A 52 12.07 13.85 -7.69
N ILE A 53 10.93 13.75 -8.39
CA ILE A 53 10.51 14.77 -9.38
C ILE A 53 10.28 16.13 -8.70
N ARG A 54 9.59 16.14 -7.55
CA ARG A 54 9.33 17.36 -6.80
C ARG A 54 10.62 18.02 -6.33
N PHE A 55 11.59 17.24 -5.84
CA PHE A 55 12.91 17.77 -5.44
C PHE A 55 13.67 18.35 -6.64
N LYS A 56 13.63 17.67 -7.79
CA LYS A 56 14.27 18.17 -9.01
C LYS A 56 13.69 19.51 -9.46
N LYS A 57 12.36 19.69 -9.33
CA LYS A 57 11.66 20.95 -9.63
C LYS A 57 11.88 22.06 -8.61
N ILE A 58 12.35 21.76 -7.39
CA ILE A 58 12.70 22.78 -6.38
C ILE A 58 14.12 23.32 -6.63
N ILE A 59 15.01 22.50 -7.19
CA ILE A 59 16.40 22.84 -7.47
C ILE A 59 16.57 23.60 -8.80
N GLU A 60 15.72 23.33 -9.79
CA GLU A 60 15.58 24.12 -11.03
C GLU A 60 14.81 25.42 -10.80
#